data_AF-A0A6M1ZHQ4-F1
#
_entry.id   AF-A0A6M1ZHQ4-F1
#
_cell.length_a   1.000
_cell.length_b   1.000
_cell.length_c   1.000
_cell.angle_alpha   90.00
_cell.angle_beta   90.00
_cell.angle_gamma   90.00
#
_symmetry.space_group_name_H-M   'P 1'
#
loop_
_entity.id
_entity.type
_entity.pdbx_description
1 polymer ?
#
loop_
_entity_poly.entity_id
_entity_poly.type
_entity_poly.pdbx_seq_one_letter_code
_entity_poly.pdbx_strand_id
1 'polypeptide(L)'
;ILKSMNEPQFLLKIIPDVDGKLKICELVEYHTKNVKIKGAWTGPASLELHPHSLAKVADLPVLEVVSALHFVADLTLGYGKVVHDYLKKKKR
;
A
#
# COMPACT_ATOMS: atom_id res chain seq x y z
N ILE A 1 13.64 -8.38 3.99
CA ILE A 1 13.01 -7.05 3.86
C ILE A 1 13.46 -6.27 2.63
N LEU A 2 14.76 -6.09 2.37
CA LEU A 2 15.24 -5.29 1.23
C LEU A 2 14.64 -5.73 -0.12
N LYS A 3 14.57 -7.05 -0.38
CA LYS A 3 13.89 -7.59 -1.56
C LYS A 3 12.43 -7.12 -1.65
N SER A 4 11.66 -7.24 -0.56
CA SER A 4 10.26 -6.81 -0.50
C SER A 4 10.10 -5.30 -0.69
N MET A 5 11.05 -4.49 -0.21
CA MET A 5 11.03 -3.04 -0.40
C MET A 5 11.36 -2.61 -1.85
N ASN A 6 11.93 -3.50 -2.65
CA ASN A 6 12.20 -3.24 -4.06
C ASN A 6 11.08 -3.72 -4.99
N GLU A 7 10.04 -4.38 -4.44
CA GLU A 7 8.85 -4.76 -5.20
C GLU A 7 7.98 -3.51 -5.48
N PRO A 8 7.22 -3.50 -6.58
CA PRO A 8 6.29 -2.43 -6.89
C PRO A 8 5.17 -2.34 -5.84
N GLN A 9 4.79 -1.11 -5.50
CA GLN A 9 3.65 -0.81 -4.64
C GLN A 9 2.50 -0.27 -5.47
N PHE A 10 1.27 -0.69 -5.17
CA PHE A 10 0.08 -0.34 -5.93
C PHE A 10 -0.94 0.40 -5.08
N LEU A 11 -1.52 1.47 -5.63
CA LEU A 11 -2.60 2.24 -5.03
C LEU A 11 -3.74 2.41 -6.01
N LEU A 12 -4.97 2.31 -5.50
CA LEU A 12 -6.15 2.75 -6.25
C LEU A 12 -6.40 4.23 -5.97
N LYS A 13 -6.04 5.09 -6.93
CA LYS A 13 -6.22 6.53 -6.84
C LYS A 13 -7.60 6.91 -7.38
N ILE A 14 -8.44 7.46 -6.51
CA ILE A 14 -9.80 7.89 -6.84
C ILE A 14 -9.95 9.37 -6.51
N ILE A 15 -10.29 10.19 -7.51
CA ILE A 15 -10.63 11.61 -7.31
C ILE A 15 -11.99 11.88 -7.98
N PRO A 16 -13.01 12.32 -7.22
CA PRO A 16 -14.29 12.72 -7.79
C PRO A 16 -14.17 14.06 -8.54
N ASP A 17 -15.04 14.27 -9.53
CA ASP A 17 -15.27 15.58 -10.14
C ASP A 17 -16.28 16.39 -9.31
N VAL A 18 -16.56 17.63 -9.75
CA VAL A 18 -17.48 18.56 -9.08
C VAL A 18 -18.92 18.04 -8.99
N ASP A 19 -19.32 17.10 -9.84
CA ASP A 19 -20.65 16.46 -9.83
C ASP A 19 -20.67 15.13 -9.03
N GLY A 20 -19.57 14.77 -8.38
CA GLY A 20 -19.40 13.54 -7.61
C GLY A 20 -19.12 12.29 -8.45
N LYS A 21 -19.17 12.36 -9.80
CA LYS A 21 -18.71 11.24 -10.65
C LYS A 21 -17.20 11.11 -10.58
N LEU A 22 -16.67 9.95 -10.95
CA LEU A 22 -15.23 9.72 -10.97
C LEU A 22 -14.56 10.54 -12.08
N LYS A 23 -13.66 11.44 -11.72
CA LYS A 23 -12.75 12.13 -12.65
C LYS A 23 -11.47 11.33 -12.88
N ILE A 24 -10.97 10.72 -11.80
CA ILE A 24 -9.80 9.85 -11.79
C ILE A 24 -10.19 8.56 -11.10
N CYS A 25 -9.92 7.43 -11.75
CA CYS A 25 -9.96 6.10 -11.16
C CYS A 25 -8.83 5.29 -11.80
N GLU A 26 -7.68 5.27 -11.14
CA GLU A 26 -6.41 4.77 -11.71
C GLU A 26 -5.71 3.83 -10.74
N LEU A 27 -5.18 2.71 -11.25
CA LEU A 27 -4.18 1.92 -10.55
C LEU A 27 -2.82 2.59 -10.78
N VAL A 28 -2.20 3.06 -9.70
CA VAL A 28 -0.89 3.71 -9.69
C VAL A 28 0.14 2.74 -9.13
N GLU A 29 1.24 2.54 -9.88
CA GLU A 29 2.43 1.83 -9.41
C GLU A 29 3.49 2.85 -8.97
N TYR A 30 4.11 2.65 -7.82
CA TYR A 30 5.28 3.43 -7.38
C TYR A 30 6.31 2.54 -6.70
N HIS A 31 7.50 3.09 -6.48
CA HIS A 31 8.65 2.38 -5.92
C HIS A 31 9.32 3.19 -4.81
N THR A 32 9.77 2.52 -3.77
CA THR A 32 10.77 3.06 -2.83
C THR A 32 12.16 2.93 -3.43
N LYS A 33 12.91 4.03 -3.50
CA LYS A 33 14.24 4.13 -4.11
C LYS A 33 15.31 4.34 -3.03
N ASN A 34 16.56 4.06 -3.38
CA ASN A 34 17.73 4.32 -2.53
C ASN A 34 17.60 3.74 -1.11
N VAL A 35 17.00 2.55 -1.00
CA VAL A 35 16.73 1.93 0.29
C VAL A 35 18.04 1.47 0.94
N LYS A 36 18.35 2.02 2.12
CA LYS A 36 19.49 1.63 2.94
C LYS A 36 19.00 1.12 4.29
N ILE A 37 19.04 -0.19 4.49
CA ILE A 37 18.68 -0.82 5.76
C ILE A 37 19.78 -0.53 6.79
N LYS A 38 19.39 0.01 7.94
CA LYS A 38 20.26 0.29 9.10
C LYS A 38 20.23 -0.84 10.13
N GLY A 39 19.12 -1.58 10.20
CA GLY A 39 18.97 -2.76 11.03
C GLY A 39 17.64 -3.45 10.79
N ALA A 40 17.58 -4.75 11.06
CA ALA A 40 16.39 -5.57 10.93
C ALA A 40 16.41 -6.73 11.94
N TRP A 41 15.30 -6.94 12.65
CA TRP A 41 15.15 -7.93 13.72
C TRP A 41 13.80 -8.62 13.62
N THR A 42 13.75 -9.87 14.07
CA THR A 42 12.52 -10.66 14.22
C THR A 42 12.35 -11.04 15.68
N GLY A 43 11.13 -11.41 16.08
CA GLY A 43 10.83 -11.85 17.43
C GLY A 43 9.35 -12.23 17.58
N PRO A 44 8.96 -12.75 18.75
CA PRO A 44 7.55 -13.00 19.07
C PRO A 44 6.73 -11.70 18.96
N ALA A 45 5.50 -11.81 18.46
CA ALA A 45 4.61 -10.67 18.29
C ALA A 45 3.14 -11.05 18.45
N SER A 46 2.33 -10.06 18.77
CA SER A 46 0.87 -10.15 18.86
C SER A 46 0.24 -8.96 18.13
N LEU A 47 -0.95 -9.16 17.56
CA LEU A 47 -1.76 -8.10 16.96
C LEU A 47 -3.21 -8.29 17.40
N GLU A 48 -3.80 -7.26 17.99
CA GLU A 48 -5.21 -7.20 18.35
C GLU A 48 -5.84 -6.01 17.62
N LEU A 49 -7.04 -6.21 17.08
CA LEU A 49 -7.79 -5.20 16.34
C LEU A 49 -9.12 -4.94 17.05
N HIS A 50 -9.46 -3.67 17.24
CA HIS A 50 -10.74 -3.27 17.83
C HIS A 50 -11.68 -2.73 16.75
N PRO A 51 -13.00 -3.03 16.83
CA PRO A 51 -13.96 -2.55 15.86
C PRO A 51 -14.13 -1.03 15.93
N HIS A 52 -14.21 -0.38 14.78
CA HIS A 52 -14.47 1.05 14.67
C HIS A 52 -15.22 1.38 13.37
N SER A 53 -16.24 2.24 13.45
CA SER A 53 -17.15 2.51 12.31
C SER A 53 -16.45 3.17 11.10
N LEU A 54 -15.48 4.05 11.35
CA LEU A 54 -14.74 4.80 10.31
C LEU A 54 -13.30 4.31 10.09
N ALA A 55 -12.85 3.31 10.85
CA ALA A 55 -11.48 2.77 10.79
C ALA A 55 -11.55 1.23 10.86
N LYS A 56 -12.16 0.64 9.83
CA LYS A 56 -12.60 -0.76 9.80
C LYS A 56 -11.47 -1.77 9.59
N VAL A 57 -10.38 -1.63 10.34
CA VAL A 57 -9.23 -2.57 10.24
C VAL A 57 -9.61 -3.98 10.71
N ALA A 58 -10.56 -4.10 11.65
CA ALA A 58 -11.05 -5.39 12.16
C ALA A 58 -11.96 -6.17 11.18
N ASP A 59 -12.36 -5.59 10.04
CA ASP A 59 -13.08 -6.31 8.99
C ASP A 59 -12.21 -7.39 8.33
N LEU A 60 -10.88 -7.28 8.46
CA LEU A 60 -9.91 -8.33 8.16
C LEU A 60 -9.41 -8.94 9.48
N PRO A 61 -10.07 -10.00 10.00
CA PRO A 61 -9.77 -10.53 11.33
C PRO A 61 -8.40 -11.22 11.37
N VAL A 62 -7.70 -11.09 12.50
CA VAL A 62 -6.46 -11.81 12.78
C VAL A 62 -6.81 -13.26 13.11
N LEU A 63 -6.61 -14.17 12.14
CA LEU A 63 -6.76 -15.61 12.38
C LEU A 63 -5.50 -16.19 13.05
N GLU A 64 -4.34 -15.73 12.61
CA GLU A 64 -3.03 -16.10 13.16
C GLU A 64 -1.98 -15.03 12.83
N VAL A 65 -0.95 -14.91 13.67
CA VAL A 65 0.24 -14.09 13.39
C VAL A 65 1.28 -14.98 12.70
N VAL A 66 1.49 -14.78 11.39
CA VAL A 66 2.41 -15.62 10.59
C VAL A 66 3.88 -15.22 10.76
N SER A 67 4.17 -13.93 10.89
CA SER A 67 5.54 -13.43 11.11
C SER A 67 5.53 -11.98 11.63
N ALA A 68 6.67 -11.53 12.19
CA ALA A 68 6.88 -10.14 12.57
C ALA A 68 8.33 -9.70 12.29
N LEU A 69 8.47 -8.44 11.90
CA LEU A 69 9.74 -7.82 11.55
C LEU A 69 9.76 -6.37 12.03
N HIS A 70 10.82 -5.99 12.74
CA HIS A 70 11.17 -4.61 13.05
C HIS A 70 12.40 -4.22 12.23
N PHE A 71 12.38 -3.07 11.55
CA PHE A 71 13.53 -2.59 10.79
C PHE A 71 13.63 -1.06 10.80
N VAL A 72 14.84 -0.56 10.56
CA VAL A 72 15.14 0.88 10.40
C VAL A 72 15.83 1.05 9.05
N ALA A 73 15.41 2.04 8.26
CA ALA A 73 16.00 2.29 6.96
C ALA A 73 15.93 3.78 6.57
N ASP A 74 16.90 4.22 5.75
CA ASP A 74 16.73 5.41 4.93
C ASP A 74 16.14 4.99 3.58
N LEU A 75 15.24 5.79 3.02
CA LEU A 75 14.68 5.55 1.69
C LEU A 75 14.21 6.86 1.06
N THR A 76 14.01 6.84 -0.25
CA THR A 76 13.34 7.91 -1.01
C THR A 76 12.03 7.38 -1.58
N LEU A 77 10.93 8.10 -1.40
CA LEU A 77 9.68 7.78 -2.07
C LEU A 77 9.70 8.29 -3.51
N GLY A 78 9.65 7.38 -4.49
CA GLY A 78 9.59 7.75 -5.90
C GLY A 78 8.20 8.22 -6.31
N TYR A 79 8.12 9.07 -7.36
CA TYR A 79 6.86 9.36 -8.02
C TYR A 79 6.24 8.10 -8.65
N GLY A 80 4.91 8.04 -8.64
CA GLY A 80 4.16 6.95 -9.25
C GLY A 80 3.91 7.14 -10.76
N LYS A 81 3.49 6.05 -11.41
CA LYS A 81 3.01 6.00 -12.79
C LYS A 81 1.65 5.32 -12.84
N VAL A 82 0.77 5.75 -13.74
CA VAL A 82 -0.50 5.06 -13.99
C VAL A 82 -0.22 3.79 -14.78
N VAL A 83 -0.63 2.63 -14.25
CA VAL A 83 -0.49 1.33 -14.91
C VAL A 83 -1.82 0.79 -15.42
N HIS A 84 -2.94 1.25 -14.87
CA HIS A 84 -4.27 0.98 -15.39
C HIS A 84 -5.19 2.17 -15.14
N ASP A 85 -5.94 2.59 -16.16
CA ASP A 85 -6.97 3.63 -16.06
C ASP A 85 -8.33 2.96 -16.27
N TYR A 86 -9.13 2.92 -15.21
CA TYR A 86 -10.44 2.25 -15.20
C TYR A 86 -11.51 3.01 -16.00
N LEU A 87 -11.28 4.29 -16.32
CA LEU A 87 -12.21 5.11 -17.10
C LEU A 87 -11.89 5.11 -18.60
N LYS A 88 -10.75 4.54 -18.99
CA LYS A 88 -10.35 4.43 -20.38
C LYS A 88 -11.31 3.51 -21.15
N LYS A 89 -11.98 4.06 -22.17
CA LYS A 89 -12.83 3.26 -23.07
C LYS A 89 -11.99 2.24 -23.84
N LYS A 90 -12.45 0.99 -23.89
CA LYS A 90 -11.89 -0.02 -24.80
C LYS A 90 -12.05 0.48 -26.24
N LYS A 91 -10.96 0.48 -27.02
CA LYS A 91 -11.05 0.67 -28.47
C LYS A 91 -11.85 -0.52 -29.02
N ARG A 92 -12.93 -0.23 -29.76
CA ARG A 92 -13.67 -1.24 -30.53
C ARG A 92 -12.81 -1.72 -31.70
#